data_AF-A0A661EU15-F1
#
_entry.id   AF-A0A661EU15-F1
#
_cell.length_a   1.000
_cell.length_b   1.000
_cell.length_c   1.000
_cell.angle_alpha   90.00
_cell.angle_beta   90.00
_cell.angle_gamma   90.00
#
_symmetry.space_group_name_H-M   'P 1'
#
loop_
_entity.id
_entity.type
_entity.pdbx_description
1 polymer ?
#
loop_
_entity_poly.entity_id
_entity_poly.type
_entity_poly.pdbx_seq_one_letter_code
_entity_poly.pdbx_strand_id
1 'polypeptide(L)'
;MFPHFDFERISRYVLGNAWKEAPVEVQQQFADEFSVLMLHTYGSALLAFQDGQIEFLPYATKADATMTTVKTQVRSEDGSVSPVDYRLGNHTGQWKVLDVKIDGISMVKTYRSEYGAVVKRQGIDELIAAIAERNLRNL
;
A
#
# COMPACT_ATOMS: atom_id res chain seq x y z
N MET A 1 -9.86 11.26 1.15
CA MET A 1 -8.68 10.43 0.84
C MET A 1 -8.32 9.64 2.10
N PHE A 2 -8.15 8.33 1.97
CA PHE A 2 -8.36 7.31 3.00
C PHE A 2 -7.59 7.58 4.32
N PRO A 3 -8.29 7.83 5.45
CA PRO A 3 -7.65 8.24 6.70
C PRO A 3 -6.74 7.18 7.32
N HIS A 4 -6.84 5.94 6.85
CA HIS A 4 -6.18 4.78 7.44
C HIS A 4 -4.82 4.43 6.79
N PHE A 5 -4.48 4.99 5.63
CA PHE A 5 -3.19 4.75 4.97
C PHE A 5 -2.28 5.97 5.04
N ASP A 6 -0.98 5.73 5.21
CA ASP A 6 0.05 6.76 5.10
C ASP A 6 0.68 6.69 3.70
N PHE A 7 -0.08 7.11 2.68
CA PHE A 7 0.35 6.99 1.29
C PHE A 7 1.62 7.78 0.98
N GLU A 8 1.89 8.88 1.68
CA GLU A 8 3.14 9.62 1.56
C GLU A 8 4.33 8.74 1.99
N ARG A 9 4.27 8.14 3.19
CA ARG A 9 5.35 7.24 3.65
C ARG A 9 5.49 6.00 2.80
N ILE A 10 4.36 5.42 2.37
CA ILE A 10 4.36 4.28 1.47
C ILE A 10 5.09 4.66 0.17
N SER A 11 4.71 5.77 -0.44
CA SER A 11 5.28 6.25 -1.70
C SER A 11 6.78 6.53 -1.58
N ARG A 12 7.20 7.17 -0.48
CA ARG A 12 8.61 7.36 -0.16
C ARG A 12 9.37 6.03 -0.06
N TYR A 13 8.76 5.01 0.54
CA TYR A 13 9.38 3.70 0.61
C TYR A 13 9.43 3.01 -0.77
N VAL A 14 8.38 3.12 -1.59
CA VAL A 14 8.33 2.53 -2.93
C VAL A 14 9.40 3.16 -3.84
N LEU A 15 9.49 4.50 -3.90
CA LEU A 15 10.45 5.19 -4.76
C LEU A 15 11.89 5.19 -4.23
N GLY A 16 12.08 5.05 -2.92
CA GLY A 16 13.43 4.97 -2.33
C GLY A 16 14.27 6.21 -2.59
N ASN A 17 15.41 6.07 -3.27
CA ASN A 17 16.30 7.20 -3.54
C ASN A 17 15.68 8.20 -4.53
N ALA A 18 14.91 7.70 -5.51
CA ALA A 18 14.25 8.55 -6.50
C ALA A 18 13.29 9.56 -5.85
N TRP A 19 12.66 9.20 -4.72
CA TRP A 19 11.87 10.14 -3.93
C TRP A 19 12.66 11.39 -3.53
N LYS A 20 13.90 11.20 -3.06
CA LYS A 20 14.73 12.31 -2.55
C LYS A 20 15.25 13.21 -3.67
N GLU A 21 15.41 12.65 -4.86
CA GLU A 21 15.94 13.34 -6.04
C GLU A 21 14.84 14.04 -6.83
N ALA A 22 13.59 13.58 -6.71
CA ALA A 22 12.44 14.16 -7.40
C ALA A 22 12.01 15.51 -6.79
N PRO A 23 11.55 16.46 -7.61
CA PRO A 23 10.84 17.65 -7.15
C PRO A 23 9.60 17.29 -6.31
N VAL A 24 9.18 18.20 -5.42
CA VAL A 24 8.03 17.96 -4.52
C VAL A 24 6.76 17.71 -5.33
N GLU A 25 6.59 18.37 -6.46
CA GLU A 25 5.46 18.21 -7.36
C GLU A 25 5.41 16.79 -7.94
N VAL A 26 6.55 16.24 -8.32
CA VAL A 26 6.67 14.88 -8.86
C VAL A 26 6.45 13.83 -7.76
N GLN A 27 6.95 14.08 -6.55
CA GLN A 27 6.67 13.23 -5.38
C GLN A 27 5.16 13.15 -5.11
N GLN A 28 4.46 14.29 -5.17
CA GLN A 28 3.02 14.36 -4.95
C GLN A 28 2.24 13.65 -6.07
N GLN A 29 2.59 13.90 -7.34
CA GLN A 29 1.96 13.22 -8.48
C GLN A 29 2.09 11.70 -8.38
N PHE A 30 3.29 11.20 -8.06
CA PHE A 30 3.47 9.77 -7.83
C PHE A 30 2.61 9.27 -6.67
N ALA A 31 2.58 9.97 -5.55
CA ALA A 31 1.81 9.55 -4.38
C ALA A 31 0.30 9.48 -4.67
N ASP A 32 -0.22 10.44 -5.42
CA ASP A 32 -1.62 10.50 -5.82
C ASP A 32 -1.97 9.33 -6.74
N GLU A 33 -1.23 9.16 -7.84
CA GLU A 33 -1.47 8.07 -8.81
C GLU A 33 -1.27 6.69 -8.19
N PHE A 34 -0.23 6.52 -7.37
CA PHE A 34 0.02 5.27 -6.69
C PHE A 34 -1.07 4.94 -5.66
N SER A 35 -1.62 5.95 -4.98
CA SER A 35 -2.72 5.72 -4.04
C SER A 35 -3.97 5.19 -4.75
N VAL A 36 -4.32 5.75 -5.91
CA VAL A 36 -5.44 5.29 -6.74
C VAL A 36 -5.20 3.84 -7.21
N LEU A 37 -3.99 3.54 -7.70
CA LEU A 37 -3.65 2.20 -8.15
C LEU A 37 -3.81 1.17 -7.03
N MET A 38 -3.30 1.49 -5.84
CA MET A 38 -3.41 0.61 -4.66
C MET A 38 -4.87 0.35 -4.28
N LEU A 39 -5.73 1.37 -4.38
CA LEU A 39 -7.14 1.24 -4.07
C LEU A 39 -7.89 0.42 -5.11
N HIS A 40 -7.57 0.56 -6.40
CA HIS A 40 -8.19 -0.29 -7.42
C HIS A 40 -7.71 -1.74 -7.32
N THR A 41 -6.41 -1.93 -7.05
CA THR A 41 -5.82 -3.28 -7.03
C THR A 41 -6.20 -4.06 -5.76
N TYR A 42 -6.39 -3.38 -4.63
CA TYR A 42 -6.60 -4.02 -3.32
C TYR A 42 -7.85 -3.52 -2.59
N GLY A 43 -8.70 -2.76 -3.29
CA GLY A 43 -9.96 -2.23 -2.77
C GLY A 43 -10.91 -3.31 -2.29
N SER A 44 -10.90 -4.49 -2.92
CA SER A 44 -11.71 -5.64 -2.48
C SER A 44 -11.36 -6.09 -1.05
N ALA A 45 -10.07 -6.19 -0.70
CA ALA A 45 -9.65 -6.49 0.67
C ALA A 45 -10.02 -5.38 1.66
N LEU A 46 -10.10 -4.12 1.20
CA LEU A 46 -10.56 -2.97 1.99
C LEU A 46 -12.08 -2.93 2.17
N LEU A 47 -12.84 -3.30 1.15
CA LEU A 47 -14.30 -3.39 1.19
C LEU A 47 -14.74 -4.57 2.06
N ALA A 48 -14.03 -5.71 1.97
CA ALA A 48 -14.24 -6.85 2.87
C ALA A 48 -14.12 -6.48 4.35
N PHE A 49 -13.24 -5.51 4.69
CA PHE A 49 -13.09 -4.98 6.05
C PHE A 49 -14.35 -4.29 6.55
N GLN A 50 -15.12 -3.66 5.66
CA GLN A 50 -16.37 -2.99 5.99
C GLN A 50 -17.55 -3.96 6.05
N ASP A 51 -17.56 -4.99 5.19
CA ASP A 51 -18.68 -5.93 5.05
C ASP A 51 -18.59 -7.16 5.97
N GLY A 52 -17.61 -7.21 6.88
CA GLY A 52 -17.52 -8.26 7.91
C GLY A 52 -17.00 -9.61 7.42
N GLN A 53 -16.38 -9.68 6.24
CA GLN A 53 -15.75 -10.90 5.69
C GLN A 53 -14.30 -11.10 6.17
N ILE A 54 -13.87 -10.34 7.17
CA ILE A 54 -12.52 -10.38 7.71
C ILE A 54 -12.53 -11.04 9.09
N GLU A 55 -11.76 -12.11 9.21
CA GLU A 55 -11.44 -12.69 10.52
C GLU A 55 -10.15 -12.04 11.05
N PHE A 56 -10.25 -11.33 12.17
CA PHE A 56 -9.07 -10.81 12.87
C PHE A 56 -8.45 -11.92 13.72
N LEU A 57 -7.17 -12.19 13.48
CA LEU A 57 -6.44 -13.15 14.30
C LEU A 57 -5.96 -12.46 15.59
N PRO A 58 -5.82 -13.21 16.70
CA PRO A 58 -5.31 -12.67 17.95
C PRO A 58 -3.98 -11.94 17.74
N TYR A 59 -3.90 -10.69 18.18
CA TYR A 59 -2.68 -9.91 18.16
C TYR A 59 -2.40 -9.38 19.57
N ALA A 60 -1.12 -9.35 19.93
CA ALA A 60 -0.64 -8.68 21.12
C ALA A 60 0.28 -7.53 20.70
N THR A 61 0.00 -6.33 21.19
CA THR A 61 0.81 -5.14 20.94
C THR A 61 1.20 -4.54 22.28
N LYS A 62 2.46 -4.14 22.41
CA LYS A 62 2.93 -3.40 23.59
C LYS A 62 2.29 -2.02 23.61
N ALA A 63 2.03 -1.48 24.80
CA ALA A 63 1.41 -0.16 24.96
C ALA A 63 2.24 0.98 24.34
N ASP A 64 3.56 0.81 24.23
CA ASP A 64 4.53 1.75 23.68
C ASP A 64 4.93 1.45 22.21
N ALA A 65 4.24 0.49 21.56
CA ALA A 65 4.60 0.11 20.20
C ALA A 65 4.33 1.26 19.22
N THR A 66 5.33 1.58 18.41
CA THR A 66 5.22 2.51 17.26
C THR A 66 4.93 1.78 15.95
N MET A 67 5.00 0.45 15.97
CA MET A 67 4.80 -0.45 14.83
C MET A 67 4.08 -1.70 15.29
N THR A 68 3.10 -2.16 14.52
CA THR A 68 2.42 -3.44 14.76
C THR A 68 2.04 -4.12 13.46
N THR A 69 1.63 -5.38 13.54
CA THR A 69 1.04 -6.12 12.43
C THR A 69 -0.28 -6.72 12.89
N VAL A 70 -1.36 -6.32 12.23
CA VAL A 70 -2.68 -6.90 12.42
C VAL A 70 -2.84 -7.99 11.37
N LYS A 71 -2.97 -9.23 11.84
CA LYS A 71 -3.14 -10.40 10.98
C LYS A 71 -4.62 -10.65 10.77
N THR A 72 -5.01 -10.89 9.53
CA THR A 72 -6.39 -11.19 9.18
C THR A 72 -6.47 -12.32 8.17
N GLN A 73 -7.66 -12.87 8.00
CA GLN A 73 -8.01 -13.74 6.89
C GLN A 73 -9.19 -13.15 6.14
N VAL A 74 -9.07 -13.07 4.81
CA VAL A 74 -10.11 -12.56 3.91
C VAL A 74 -10.65 -13.74 3.12
N ARG A 75 -11.97 -13.88 3.09
CA ARG A 75 -12.66 -14.86 2.25
C ARG A 75 -13.11 -14.19 0.95
N SER A 76 -12.67 -14.74 -0.18
CA SER A 76 -13.11 -14.29 -1.51
C SER A 76 -14.45 -14.91 -1.90
N GLU A 77 -15.10 -14.36 -2.93
CA GLU A 77 -16.39 -14.86 -3.45
C GLU A 77 -16.34 -16.32 -3.92
N ASP A 78 -15.20 -16.77 -4.41
CA ASP A 78 -14.96 -18.17 -4.82
C ASP A 78 -14.77 -19.14 -3.63
N GLY A 79 -14.85 -18.63 -2.39
CA GLY A 79 -14.71 -19.39 -1.16
C GLY A 79 -13.26 -19.58 -0.69
N SER A 80 -12.27 -19.14 -1.47
CA SER A 80 -10.86 -19.14 -1.06
C SER A 80 -10.65 -18.21 0.15
N VAL A 81 -9.67 -18.56 0.98
CA VAL A 81 -9.30 -17.79 2.16
C VAL A 81 -7.83 -17.43 2.06
N SER A 82 -7.54 -16.13 1.98
CA SER A 82 -6.17 -15.61 1.91
C SER A 82 -5.82 -14.87 3.21
N PRO A 83 -4.66 -15.16 3.83
CA PRO A 83 -4.13 -14.35 4.91
C PRO A 83 -3.75 -12.96 4.39
N VAL A 84 -4.24 -11.94 5.08
CA VAL A 84 -3.93 -10.54 4.82
C VAL A 84 -3.37 -9.89 6.08
N ASP A 85 -2.07 -9.58 6.06
CA ASP A 85 -1.37 -8.94 7.18
C ASP A 85 -1.23 -7.43 6.89
N TYR A 86 -1.81 -6.60 7.75
CA TYR A 86 -1.66 -5.14 7.70
C TYR A 86 -0.51 -4.74 8.62
N ARG A 87 0.52 -4.08 8.09
CA ARG A 87 1.59 -3.47 8.90
C ARG A 87 1.20 -2.04 9.19
N LEU A 88 1.05 -1.70 10.47
CA LEU A 88 0.67 -0.35 10.89
C LEU A 88 1.82 0.34 11.60
N GLY A 89 1.94 1.66 11.41
CA GLY A 89 2.82 2.52 12.18
C GLY A 89 2.05 3.62 12.89
N ASN A 90 2.51 4.00 14.08
CA ASN A 90 1.98 5.10 14.88
C ASN A 90 3.06 6.16 15.06
N HIS A 91 2.93 7.29 14.37
CA HIS A 91 3.92 8.38 14.41
C HIS A 91 3.31 9.71 14.88
N THR A 92 2.00 9.91 14.75
CA THR A 92 1.28 11.14 15.14
C THR A 92 0.20 10.87 16.18
N GLY A 93 0.34 9.79 16.96
CA GLY A 93 -0.71 9.30 17.85
C GLY A 93 -1.84 8.56 17.13
N GLN A 94 -1.73 8.40 15.81
CA GLN A 94 -2.70 7.69 14.97
C GLN A 94 -2.01 6.53 14.25
N TRP A 95 -2.63 5.35 14.34
CA TRP A 95 -2.21 4.17 13.59
C TRP A 95 -2.61 4.31 12.13
N LYS A 96 -1.63 4.14 11.24
CA LYS A 96 -1.84 4.11 9.80
C LYS A 96 -1.19 2.88 9.19
N VAL A 97 -1.83 2.31 8.18
CA VAL A 97 -1.29 1.23 7.36
C VAL A 97 -0.11 1.75 6.55
N LEU A 98 0.99 1.00 6.60
CA LEU A 98 2.25 1.26 5.91
C LEU A 98 2.59 0.16 4.90
N ASP A 99 1.96 -1.01 5.00
CA ASP A 99 2.12 -2.12 4.06
C ASP A 99 0.96 -3.10 4.23
N VAL A 100 0.60 -3.77 3.14
CA VAL A 100 -0.35 -4.88 3.13
C VAL A 100 0.40 -6.09 2.59
N LYS A 101 0.30 -7.22 3.28
CA LYS A 101 0.81 -8.49 2.76
C LYS A 101 -0.33 -9.44 2.49
N ILE A 102 -0.36 -9.98 1.28
CA ILE A 102 -1.32 -11.01 0.87
C ILE A 102 -0.50 -12.28 0.64
N ASP A 103 -0.89 -13.39 1.27
CA ASP A 103 -0.16 -14.65 1.15
C ASP A 103 1.34 -14.50 1.50
N GLY A 104 1.63 -13.64 2.48
CA GLY A 104 2.98 -13.33 2.94
C GLY A 104 3.79 -12.38 2.03
N ILE A 105 3.27 -12.03 0.85
CA ILE A 105 3.93 -11.16 -0.12
C ILE A 105 3.58 -9.70 0.20
N SER A 106 4.61 -8.90 0.50
CA SER A 106 4.48 -7.47 0.78
C SER A 106 4.28 -6.68 -0.50
N MET A 107 3.16 -5.97 -0.59
CA MET A 107 2.83 -5.16 -1.76
C MET A 107 3.82 -4.01 -1.92
N VAL A 108 4.13 -3.33 -0.82
CA VAL A 108 5.06 -2.19 -0.84
C VAL A 108 6.47 -2.62 -1.28
N LYS A 109 6.93 -3.80 -0.86
CA LYS A 109 8.22 -4.34 -1.33
C LYS A 109 8.19 -4.75 -2.80
N THR A 110 7.09 -5.36 -3.26
CA THR A 110 6.91 -5.73 -4.66
C THR A 110 7.00 -4.49 -5.56
N TYR A 111 6.21 -3.46 -5.28
CA TYR A 111 6.26 -2.21 -6.04
C TYR A 111 7.61 -1.52 -5.95
N ARG A 112 8.26 -1.50 -4.77
CA ARG A 112 9.62 -0.95 -4.65
C ARG A 112 10.60 -1.62 -5.62
N SER A 113 10.51 -2.94 -5.76
CA SER A 113 11.38 -3.70 -6.67
C SER A 113 11.06 -3.40 -8.14
N GLU A 114 9.77 -3.48 -8.50
CA GLU A 114 9.29 -3.24 -9.86
C GLU A 114 9.60 -1.82 -10.33
N TYR A 115 9.19 -0.82 -9.54
CA TYR A 115 9.32 0.59 -9.88
C TYR A 115 10.74 1.07 -9.77
N GLY A 116 11.53 0.56 -8.83
CA GLY A 116 12.97 0.80 -8.80
C GLY A 116 13.66 0.36 -10.10
N ALA A 117 13.18 -0.72 -10.75
CA ALA A 117 13.70 -1.14 -12.04
C ALA A 117 13.21 -0.26 -13.20
N VAL A 118 11.96 0.21 -13.16
CA VAL A 118 11.42 1.16 -14.16
C VAL A 118 12.14 2.50 -14.09
N VAL A 119 12.24 3.11 -12.91
CA VAL A 119 12.90 4.41 -12.71
C VAL A 119 14.34 4.37 -13.20
N LYS A 120 15.08 3.29 -12.92
CA LYS A 120 16.46 3.13 -13.40
C LYS A 120 16.59 3.07 -14.92
N ARG A 121 15.57 2.56 -15.63
CA ARG A 121 15.59 2.37 -17.08
C ARG A 121 14.99 3.54 -17.85
N GLN A 122 13.94 4.14 -17.30
CA GLN A 122 13.04 5.05 -18.03
C GLN A 122 12.81 6.39 -17.30
N GLY A 123 13.22 6.51 -16.03
CA GLY A 123 12.96 7.70 -15.22
C GLY A 123 11.64 7.63 -14.46
N ILE A 124 11.45 8.58 -13.54
CA ILE A 124 10.27 8.67 -12.67
C ILE A 124 9.02 9.15 -13.41
N ASP A 125 9.17 10.04 -14.39
CA ASP A 125 8.02 10.59 -15.13
C ASP A 125 7.33 9.49 -15.96
N GLU A 126 8.11 8.63 -16.61
CA GLU A 126 7.59 7.45 -17.33
C GLU A 126 6.90 6.45 -16.40
N LEU A 127 7.41 6.28 -15.18
CA LEU A 127 6.74 5.46 -14.18
C LEU A 127 5.37 6.05 -13.81
N ILE A 128 5.29 7.36 -13.55
CA ILE A 128 4.03 8.02 -13.21
C ILE A 128 3.03 7.90 -14.36
N ALA A 129 3.47 8.13 -15.60
CA ALA A 129 2.63 7.98 -16.79
C ALA A 129 2.08 6.55 -16.93
N ALA A 130 2.92 5.54 -16.71
CA ALA A 130 2.51 4.14 -16.75
C ALA A 130 1.49 3.78 -15.63
N ILE A 131 1.64 4.35 -14.43
CA ILE A 131 0.68 4.18 -13.34
C ILE A 131 -0.66 4.83 -13.71
N ALA A 132 -0.63 6.07 -14.20
CA ALA A 132 -1.83 6.79 -14.61
C ALA A 132 -2.59 6.05 -15.73
N GLU A 133 -1.88 5.53 -16.73
CA GLU A 133 -2.49 4.70 -17.76
C GLU A 133 -3.14 3.43 -17.19
N ARG A 134 -2.46 2.77 -16.24
CA ARG A 134 -3.02 1.59 -15.57
C ARG A 134 -4.25 1.92 -14.74
N ASN A 135 -4.28 3.09 -14.09
CA ASN A 135 -5.45 3.57 -13.35
C ASN A 135 -6.65 3.75 -14.28
N LEU A 136 -6.45 4.32 -15.47
CA LEU A 136 -7.52 4.51 -16.46
C LEU A 136 -8.09 3.19 -17.01
N ARG A 137 -7.28 2.14 -17.12
CA ARG A 137 -7.71 0.82 -17.60
C ARG A 137 -8.47 0.00 -16.55
N ASN A 138 -8.35 0.37 -15.27
CA ASN A 138 -9.00 -0.29 -14.15
C ASN A 138 -10.26 0.45 -13.66
N LEU A 139 -10.70 1.48 -14.41
CA LEU A 139 -12.00 2.15 -14.27
C LEU A 139 -13.05 1.45 -15.15
#